data_AF-A0A6S6XSX8-F1
#
_entry.id   AF-A0A6S6XSX8-F1
#
_cell.length_a   1.000
_cell.length_b   1.000
_cell.length_c   1.000
_cell.angle_alpha   90.00
_cell.angle_beta   90.00
_cell.angle_gamma   90.00
#
_symmetry.space_group_name_H-M   'P 1'
#
loop_
_entity.id
_entity.type
_entity.pdbx_description
1 polymer ?
#
loop_
_entity_poly.entity_id
_entity_poly.type
_entity_poly.pdbx_seq_one_letter_code
_entity_poly.pdbx_strand_id
1 'polypeptide(L)' 'MGYWTAQSERGIIGVDPSRHTMEKTEKLLDEFRRAKDFRLQSGKSGDSPEIVFLEKAIRGLETDLQTLQKSLPMK' A
#
# COMPACT_ATOMS: atom_id res chain seq x y z
N MET A 1 -30.23 -7.85 -29.53
CA MET A 1 -29.26 -6.90 -30.12
C MET A 1 -29.19 -5.69 -29.21
N GLY A 2 -28.21 -5.67 -28.31
CA GLY A 2 -27.89 -4.51 -27.48
C GLY A 2 -26.44 -4.17 -27.75
N TYR A 3 -26.21 -3.01 -28.36
CA TYR A 3 -24.89 -2.52 -28.72
C TYR A 3 -24.17 -2.09 -27.45
N TRP A 4 -23.25 -2.90 -26.94
CA TRP A 4 -22.24 -2.40 -26.02
C TRP A 4 -21.25 -1.59 -26.86
N THR A 5 -21.43 -0.27 -26.84
CA THR A 5 -20.46 0.68 -27.36
C THR A 5 -19.13 0.41 -26.68
N ALA A 6 -18.15 -0.05 -27.46
CA ALA A 6 -16.74 -0.04 -27.13
C ALA A 6 -16.34 1.41 -26.85
N GLN A 7 -16.41 1.80 -25.58
CA GLN A 7 -16.08 3.14 -25.15
C GLN A 7 -14.82 3.09 -24.31
N SER A 8 -13.76 3.65 -24.92
CA SER A 8 -12.50 4.09 -24.31
C SER A 8 -11.32 3.12 -24.30
N GLU A 9 -10.97 2.60 -25.48
CA GLU A 9 -9.57 2.35 -25.86
C GLU A 9 -8.83 3.65 -26.19
N ARG A 10 -8.91 4.66 -25.32
CA ARG A 10 -8.11 5.89 -25.45
C ARG A 10 -7.55 6.30 -24.09
N GLY A 11 -6.32 5.85 -23.82
CA GLY A 11 -5.32 6.72 -23.18
C GLY A 11 -5.15 6.65 -21.67
N ILE A 12 -4.94 5.46 -21.09
CA ILE A 12 -4.05 5.34 -19.91
C ILE A 12 -2.72 4.80 -20.41
N ILE A 13 -2.00 5.63 -21.17
CA ILE A 13 -0.64 5.34 -21.59
C ILE A 13 0.26 5.50 -20.35
N GLY A 14 0.79 4.39 -19.85
CA GLY A 14 2.09 4.38 -19.16
C GLY A 14 2.12 4.24 -17.63
N VAL A 15 0.99 4.08 -16.93
CA VAL A 15 1.03 3.71 -15.51
C VAL A 15 0.92 2.20 -15.40
N ASP A 16 2.05 1.53 -15.20
CA ASP A 16 2.06 0.13 -14.79
C ASP A 16 1.20 0.00 -13.51
N PRO A 17 0.05 -0.69 -13.56
CA PRO A 17 -0.86 -0.78 -12.42
C PRO A 17 -0.19 -1.44 -11.21
N SER A 18 0.80 -2.31 -11.40
CA SER A 18 1.60 -2.88 -10.33
C SER A 18 2.55 -1.86 -9.72
N ARG A 19 3.13 -0.96 -10.53
CA ARG A 19 3.97 0.15 -10.04
C ARG A 19 3.16 1.18 -9.24
N HIS A 20 1.97 1.54 -9.70
CA HIS A 20 1.07 2.45 -8.97
C HIS A 20 0.57 1.85 -7.67
N THR A 21 0.28 0.55 -7.68
CA THR A 21 -0.13 -0.18 -6.46
C THR A 21 1.02 -0.21 -5.47
N MET A 22 2.25 -0.49 -5.92
CA MET A 22 3.45 -0.47 -5.07
C MET A 22 3.67 0.92 -4.44
N GLU A 23 3.63 2.00 -5.22
CA GLU A 23 3.81 3.37 -4.70
C GLU A 23 2.74 3.72 -3.64
N LYS A 24 1.49 3.30 -3.84
CA LYS A 24 0.43 3.50 -2.85
C LYS A 24 0.68 2.71 -1.57
N THR A 25 1.09 1.45 -1.68
CA THR A 25 1.40 0.61 -0.52
C THR A 25 2.60 1.16 0.25
N GLU A 26 3.62 1.69 -0.43
CA GLU A 26 4.77 2.37 0.21
C GLU A 26 4.32 3.62 0.99
N LYS A 27 3.46 4.47 0.40
CA LYS A 27 2.92 5.65 1.10
C LYS A 27 2.12 5.27 2.34
N LEU A 28 1.27 4.26 2.25
CA LEU A 28 0.52 3.75 3.39
C LEU A 28 1.45 3.21 4.48
N LEU A 29 2.50 2.47 4.11
CA LEU A 29 3.48 1.95 5.07
C LEU A 29 4.15 3.10 5.84
N ASP A 30 4.55 4.16 5.15
CA ASP A 30 5.15 5.34 5.78
C ASP A 30 4.18 6.08 6.71
N GLU A 31 2.91 6.24 6.31
CA GLU A 31 1.88 6.84 7.16
C GLU A 31 1.67 6.03 8.46
N PHE A 32 1.61 4.71 8.38
CA PHE A 32 1.45 3.84 9.54
C PHE A 32 2.67 3.86 10.46
N ARG A 33 3.89 3.93 9.90
CA ARG A 33 5.13 4.10 10.68
C ARG A 33 5.11 5.43 11.44
N ARG A 34 4.77 6.53 10.77
CA ARG A 34 4.62 7.85 11.41
C ARG A 34 3.55 7.85 12.50
N ALA A 35 2.41 7.21 12.26
CA ALA A 35 1.35 7.09 13.24
C ALA A 35 1.81 6.33 14.49
N LYS A 36 2.57 5.23 14.31
CA LYS A 36 3.15 4.46 15.41
C LYS A 36 4.13 5.31 16.21
N ASP A 37 5.05 5.98 15.53
CA ASP A 37 6.07 6.82 16.17
C ASP A 37 5.44 7.98 16.95
N PHE A 38 4.43 8.63 16.37
CA PHE A 38 3.66 9.68 17.05
C PHE A 38 3.00 9.18 18.34
N ARG A 39 2.41 7.98 18.31
CA ARG A 39 1.77 7.38 19.50
C ARG A 39 2.79 7.00 20.58
N LEU A 40 3.95 6.49 20.19
CA LEU A 40 5.04 6.20 21.13
C LEU A 40 5.57 7.50 21.75
N GLN A 41 5.76 8.55 20.95
CA GLN A 41 6.18 9.87 21.44
C GLN A 41 5.15 10.53 22.35
N SER A 42 3.86 10.25 22.17
CA SER A 42 2.80 10.72 23.07
C SER A 42 2.74 9.94 24.40
N GLY A 43 3.70 9.05 24.67
CA GLY A 43 3.80 8.29 25.92
C GLY A 43 2.96 7.03 25.97
N LYS A 44 2.41 6.54 24.85
CA LYS A 44 1.76 5.23 24.84
C LYS A 44 2.79 4.12 24.95
N SER A 45 2.49 3.10 25.75
CA SER A 45 3.28 1.87 25.82
C SER A 45 3.29 1.16 24.46
N GLY A 46 4.42 0.55 24.13
CA GLY A 46 4.55 -0.33 22.96
C GLY A 46 3.55 -1.49 22.98
N ASP A 47 3.15 -1.93 24.17
CA ASP A 47 2.18 -3.03 24.34
C ASP A 47 0.71 -2.55 24.28
N SER A 48 0.48 -1.25 24.07
CA SER A 48 -0.88 -0.75 23.97
C SER A 48 -1.58 -1.33 22.72
N PRO A 49 -2.90 -1.61 22.81
CA PRO A 49 -3.64 -2.19 21.69
C PRO A 49 -3.50 -1.41 20.39
N GLU A 50 -3.37 -0.08 20.46
CA GLU A 50 -3.19 0.75 19.26
C GLU A 50 -1.80 0.60 18.63
N ILE A 51 -0.73 0.48 19.43
CA ILE A 51 0.61 0.23 18.89
C ILE A 51 0.66 -1.17 18.28
N VAL A 52 0.14 -2.18 18.97
CA VAL A 52 0.08 -3.57 18.45
C VAL A 52 -0.71 -3.64 17.15
N PHE A 53 -1.81 -2.89 17.02
CA PHE A 53 -2.56 -2.77 15.77
C PHE A 53 -1.71 -2.18 14.65
N LEU A 54 -1.03 -1.06 14.91
CA LEU A 54 -0.17 -0.41 13.92
C LEU A 54 0.99 -1.31 13.49
N GLU A 55 1.60 -2.05 14.42
CA GLU A 55 2.66 -3.02 14.09
C GLU A 55 2.16 -4.15 13.20
N LYS A 56 0.97 -4.69 13.45
CA LYS A 56 0.37 -5.71 12.58
C LYS A 56 0.09 -5.17 11.18
N ALA A 57 -0.44 -3.96 11.08
CA ALA A 57 -0.70 -3.32 9.80
C ALA A 57 0.59 -3.05 9.01
N ILE A 58 1.64 -2.55 9.68
CA ILE A 58 2.97 -2.35 9.09
C ILE A 58 3.51 -3.66 8.50
N ARG A 59 3.47 -4.76 9.26
CA ARG A 59 3.93 -6.08 8.77
C ARG A 59 3.12 -6.59 7.57
N GLY A 60 1.82 -6.33 7.56
CA GLY A 60 0.95 -6.66 6.42
C GLY A 60 1.38 -5.92 5.15
N LEU A 61 1.55 -4.60 5.24
CA LEU A 61 1.98 -3.77 4.12
C LEU A 61 3.39 -4.12 3.63
N GLU A 62 4.32 -4.45 4.53
CA GLU A 62 5.65 -4.93 4.15
C GLU A 62 5.58 -6.26 3.38
N THR A 63 4.67 -7.16 3.76
CA THR A 63 4.43 -8.43 3.06
C THR A 63 3.82 -8.19 1.67
N ASP A 64 2.87 -7.26 1.56
CA ASP A 64 2.25 -6.88 0.29
C ASP A 64 3.30 -6.27 -0.66
N LEU A 65 4.17 -5.39 -0.16
CA LEU A 65 5.26 -4.82 -0.95
C LEU A 65 6.23 -5.89 -1.45
N GLN A 66 6.64 -6.82 -0.61
CA GLN A 66 7.49 -7.93 -1.03
C GLN A 66 6.82 -8.80 -2.10
N THR A 67 5.51 -9.01 -2.00
CA THR A 67 4.73 -9.77 -2.98
C THR A 67 4.66 -9.03 -4.31
N LEU A 68 4.37 -7.73 -4.28
CA LEU A 68 4.34 -6.87 -5.47
C LEU A 68 5.70 -6.83 -6.16
N GLN A 69 6.79 -6.65 -5.40
CA GLN A 69 8.16 -6.65 -5.93
C GLN A 69 8.53 -7.96 -6.63
N LYS A 70 8.12 -9.11 -6.06
CA LYS A 70 8.37 -10.43 -6.68
C LYS A 70 7.51 -10.68 -7.92
N SER A 71 6.32 -10.06 -7.99
CA SER A 71 5.40 -10.21 -9.12
C SER A 71 5.78 -9.36 -10.34
N LEU A 72 6.62 -8.34 -10.14
CA LEU A 72 7.15 -7.51 -11.21
C LEU A 72 8.33 -8.25 -11.88
N PRO A 73 8.33 -8.43 -13.22
CA PRO A 73 9.49 -8.99 -13.90
C PRO A 73 10.69 -8.08 -13.66
N MET A 74 11.73 -8.61 -13.02
CA MET A 74 13.03 -7.93 -12.97
C MET A 74 13.53 -7.80 -14.41
N LYS A 75 13.74 -6.55 -14.82
CA LYS A 75 14.20 -6.19 -16.16
C LYS A 75 15.66 -6.53 -16.35
#